data_AF-A0A7C6XZ20-F1
#
_entry.id   AF-A0A7C6XZ20-F1
#
_cell.length_a   1.000
_cell.length_b   1.000
_cell.length_c   1.000
_cell.angle_alpha   90.00
_cell.angle_beta   90.00
_cell.angle_gamma   90.00
#
_symmetry.space_group_name_H-M   'P 1'
#
loop_
_entity.id
_entity.type
_entity.pdbx_description
1 polymer ?
#
loop_
_entity_poly.entity_id
_entity_poly.type
_entity_poly.pdbx_seq_one_letter_code
_entity_poly.pdbx_strand_id
1 'polypeptide(L)'
;MLLAVFEKVDGDKQRALEKHKSDAKYITGAVAIFLPILYAIIDGVTSFLDGLVLDGKFADYGWALSEYEANISYELTFLACALGALFYLLVIRKQKIRLWDEKPKLAGALCETAGQFTYVFAMADTPVLAAPMIASYSVVSAILSHIFLKERLSAKYYPVILLVMIGVFVLGME
;
A
#
# COMPACT_ATOMS: atom_id res chain seq x y z
N MET A 1 0.89 -8.96 -9.37
CA MET A 1 1.35 -10.38 -9.29
C MET A 1 2.56 -10.70 -10.16
N LEU A 2 2.56 -10.39 -11.47
CA LEU A 2 3.71 -10.67 -12.34
C LEU A 2 5.01 -9.98 -11.88
N LEU A 3 4.92 -8.73 -11.42
CA LEU A 3 6.06 -8.00 -10.83
C LEU A 3 6.65 -8.73 -9.62
N ALA A 4 5.82 -9.15 -8.67
CA ALA A 4 6.26 -9.90 -7.48
C ALA A 4 6.92 -11.25 -7.82
N VAL A 5 6.45 -11.93 -8.89
CA VAL A 5 7.09 -13.16 -9.37
C VAL A 5 8.47 -12.86 -9.97
N PHE A 6 8.59 -11.80 -10.77
CA PHE A 6 9.87 -11.44 -11.37
C PHE A 6 10.88 -10.91 -10.33
N GLU A 7 10.47 -10.08 -9.37
CA GLU A 7 11.31 -9.64 -8.26
C GLU A 7 11.82 -10.80 -7.43
N LYS A 8 10.97 -11.81 -7.17
CA LYS A 8 11.40 -13.03 -6.50
C LYS A 8 12.51 -13.74 -7.28
N VAL A 9 12.33 -13.92 -8.59
CA VAL A 9 13.30 -14.60 -9.46
C VAL A 9 14.63 -13.84 -9.55
N ASP A 10 14.60 -12.52 -9.67
CA ASP A 10 15.84 -11.73 -9.75
C ASP A 10 16.52 -11.57 -8.39
N GLY A 11 15.74 -11.47 -7.30
CA GLY A 11 16.27 -11.56 -5.94
C GLY A 11 16.96 -12.89 -5.67
N ASP A 12 16.39 -14.01 -6.15
CA ASP A 12 17.00 -15.34 -6.00
C ASP A 12 18.32 -15.46 -6.78
N LYS A 13 18.43 -14.81 -7.96
CA LYS A 13 19.69 -14.76 -8.72
C LYS A 13 20.76 -13.91 -8.05
N GLN A 14 20.41 -12.73 -7.54
CA GLN A 14 21.35 -11.87 -6.82
C GLN A 14 21.86 -12.55 -5.54
N ARG A 15 20.98 -13.26 -4.82
CA ARG A 15 21.35 -14.03 -3.62
C ARG A 15 22.25 -15.23 -3.91
N ALA A 16 22.04 -15.90 -5.06
CA ALA A 16 22.93 -16.96 -5.54
C ALA A 16 24.34 -16.44 -5.87
N LEU A 17 24.44 -15.19 -6.34
CA LEU A 17 25.72 -14.49 -6.55
C LEU A 17 26.39 -14.06 -5.24
N GLU A 18 25.60 -13.64 -4.23
CA GLU A 18 26.12 -13.10 -2.96
C GLU A 18 26.43 -14.16 -1.88
N LYS A 19 26.17 -15.46 -2.12
CA LYS A 19 26.38 -16.56 -1.15
C LYS A 19 25.77 -16.33 0.25
N HIS A 20 24.75 -15.47 0.36
CA HIS A 20 24.05 -15.25 1.62
C HIS A 20 23.10 -16.43 1.89
N LYS A 21 23.42 -17.24 2.91
CA LYS A 21 22.48 -18.22 3.48
C LYS A 21 21.41 -17.47 4.28
N SER A 22 20.33 -17.09 3.61
CA SER A 22 19.09 -16.69 4.28
C SER A 22 18.21 -17.93 4.48
N ASP A 23 17.50 -17.97 5.61
CA ASP A 23 16.64 -19.09 6.01
C ASP A 23 15.64 -19.43 4.89
N ALA A 24 15.88 -20.57 4.23
CA ALA A 24 15.06 -21.06 3.12
C ALA A 24 13.56 -21.12 3.44
N LYS A 25 13.22 -21.25 4.73
CA LYS A 25 11.85 -21.31 5.27
C LYS A 25 11.01 -20.07 4.97
N TYR A 26 11.61 -18.88 4.80
CA TYR A 26 10.89 -17.63 4.49
C TYR A 26 10.89 -17.25 3.00
N ILE A 27 11.73 -17.88 2.18
CA ILE A 27 11.90 -17.54 0.75
C ILE A 27 11.22 -18.57 -0.18
N THR A 28 11.19 -19.85 0.23
CA THR A 28 10.59 -20.95 -0.57
C THR A 28 9.15 -21.30 -0.20
N GLY A 29 8.60 -20.76 0.88
CA GLY A 29 7.25 -21.09 1.33
C GLY A 29 6.17 -20.41 0.49
N ALA A 30 5.07 -21.12 0.25
CA ALA A 30 3.82 -20.58 -0.31
C ALA A 30 3.41 -19.21 0.27
N VAL A 31 3.84 -18.88 1.49
CA VAL A 31 3.70 -17.59 2.18
C VAL A 31 4.10 -16.37 1.32
N ALA A 32 5.19 -16.45 0.54
CA ALA A 32 5.66 -15.30 -0.25
C ALA A 32 4.71 -14.92 -1.41
N ILE A 33 3.91 -15.87 -1.88
CA ILE A 33 2.90 -15.66 -2.93
C ILE A 33 1.52 -15.47 -2.29
N PHE A 34 1.25 -16.22 -1.22
CA PHE A 34 0.00 -16.16 -0.46
C PHE A 34 -0.22 -14.79 0.17
N LEU A 35 0.81 -14.16 0.72
CA LEU A 35 0.69 -12.85 1.37
C LEU A 35 0.25 -11.74 0.40
N PRO A 36 0.86 -11.57 -0.81
CA PRO A 36 0.34 -10.64 -1.81
C PRO A 36 -1.08 -10.94 -2.28
N ILE A 37 -1.46 -12.22 -2.41
CA ILE A 37 -2.83 -12.60 -2.81
C ILE A 37 -3.83 -12.22 -1.72
N LEU A 38 -3.54 -12.61 -0.48
CA LEU A 38 -4.39 -12.31 0.67
C LEU A 38 -4.52 -10.79 0.86
N TYR A 39 -3.41 -10.06 0.73
CA TYR A 39 -3.40 -8.61 0.75
C TYR A 39 -4.33 -8.04 -0.32
N ALA A 40 -4.19 -8.47 -1.58
CA ALA A 40 -5.03 -7.98 -2.68
C ALA A 40 -6.53 -8.25 -2.46
N ILE A 41 -6.88 -9.39 -1.85
CA ILE A 41 -8.28 -9.70 -1.50
C ILE A 41 -8.79 -8.75 -0.41
N ILE A 42 -8.04 -8.59 0.68
CA ILE A 42 -8.44 -7.71 1.79
C ILE A 42 -8.54 -6.26 1.30
N ASP A 43 -7.56 -5.80 0.53
CA ASP A 43 -7.48 -4.46 -0.06
C ASP A 43 -8.66 -4.17 -0.99
N GLY A 44 -8.99 -5.12 -1.88
CA GLY A 44 -10.14 -5.01 -2.78
C GLY A 44 -11.48 -4.99 -2.04
N VAL A 45 -11.64 -5.83 -1.00
CA VAL A 45 -12.85 -5.83 -0.16
C VAL A 45 -12.98 -4.52 0.61
N THR A 46 -11.89 -3.99 1.14
CA THR A 46 -11.90 -2.75 1.93
C THR A 46 -12.21 -1.55 1.03
N SER A 47 -11.51 -1.42 -0.10
CA SER A 47 -11.76 -0.35 -1.08
C SER A 47 -13.19 -0.36 -1.62
N PHE A 48 -13.77 -1.55 -1.79
CA PHE A 48 -15.17 -1.69 -2.19
C PHE A 48 -16.12 -1.22 -1.09
N LEU A 49 -15.88 -1.61 0.17
CA LEU A 49 -16.67 -1.14 1.31
C LEU A 49 -16.54 0.38 1.50
N ASP A 50 -15.35 0.95 1.33
CA ASP A 50 -15.13 2.40 1.37
C ASP A 50 -15.95 3.10 0.29
N GLY A 51 -15.91 2.59 -0.94
CA GLY A 51 -16.76 3.07 -2.03
C GLY A 51 -18.25 3.02 -1.65
N LEU A 52 -18.75 1.93 -1.07
CA LEU A 52 -20.16 1.82 -0.68
C LEU A 52 -20.58 2.76 0.45
N VAL A 53 -19.68 2.97 1.43
CA VAL A 53 -19.91 3.84 2.59
C VAL A 53 -19.85 5.32 2.19
N LEU A 54 -18.99 5.68 1.23
CA LEU A 54 -18.78 7.07 0.78
C LEU A 54 -19.67 7.49 -0.40
N ASP A 55 -20.10 6.58 -1.27
CA ASP A 55 -20.93 6.87 -2.47
C ASP A 55 -22.39 7.26 -2.11
N GLY A 56 -22.74 7.34 -0.82
CA GLY A 56 -24.02 7.86 -0.31
C GLY A 56 -25.27 7.03 -0.67
N LYS A 57 -25.16 6.05 -1.58
CA LYS A 57 -26.28 5.19 -2.04
C LYS A 57 -26.89 4.31 -0.95
N PHE A 58 -26.19 4.12 0.17
CA PHE A 58 -26.69 3.42 1.36
C PHE A 58 -27.08 4.36 2.51
N ALA A 59 -27.26 5.65 2.24
CA ALA A 59 -27.73 6.63 3.23
C ALA A 59 -29.07 6.22 3.86
N ASP A 60 -29.97 5.60 3.08
CA ASP A 60 -31.25 5.09 3.58
C ASP A 60 -31.12 3.94 4.59
N TYR A 61 -29.97 3.26 4.65
CA TYR A 61 -29.71 2.17 5.59
C TYR A 61 -28.87 2.60 6.81
N GLY A 62 -28.49 3.88 6.91
CA GLY A 62 -27.66 4.42 7.99
C GLY A 62 -26.16 4.12 7.88
N TRP A 63 -25.69 3.71 6.70
CA TRP A 63 -24.29 3.37 6.43
C TRP A 63 -23.50 4.44 5.67
N ALA A 64 -24.15 5.54 5.27
CA ALA A 64 -23.43 6.66 4.66
C ALA A 64 -22.73 7.47 5.74
N LEU A 65 -21.40 7.46 5.74
CA LEU A 65 -20.61 8.39 6.54
C LEU A 65 -20.34 9.62 5.69
N SER A 66 -20.48 10.80 6.29
CA SER A 66 -19.90 12.01 5.69
C SER A 66 -18.38 11.89 5.58
N GLU A 67 -17.77 12.66 4.69
CA GLU A 67 -16.31 12.72 4.49
C GLU A 67 -15.56 12.93 5.81
N TYR A 68 -16.11 13.80 6.67
CA TYR A 68 -15.57 14.09 7.98
C TYR A 68 -15.70 12.92 8.95
N GLU A 69 -16.85 12.24 8.97
CA GLU A 69 -17.03 11.04 9.80
C GLU A 69 -16.13 9.90 9.35
N ALA A 70 -15.98 9.72 8.03
CA ALA A 70 -15.08 8.73 7.47
C ALA A 70 -13.63 9.03 7.87
N ASN A 71 -13.17 10.27 7.70
CA ASN A 71 -11.81 10.65 8.08
C ASN A 71 -11.56 10.47 9.59
N ILE A 72 -12.52 10.84 10.45
CA ILE A 72 -12.42 10.63 11.90
C ILE A 72 -12.36 9.13 12.24
N SER A 73 -13.20 8.30 11.61
CA SER A 73 -13.20 6.85 11.81
C SER A 73 -11.85 6.23 11.42
N TYR A 74 -11.27 6.68 10.31
CA TYR A 74 -9.94 6.29 9.88
C TYR A 74 -8.84 6.69 10.88
N GLU A 75 -8.82 7.95 11.31
CA GLU A 75 -7.85 8.45 12.30
C GLU A 75 -7.96 7.69 13.64
N LEU A 76 -9.17 7.37 14.09
CA LEU A 76 -9.39 6.57 15.30
C LEU A 76 -8.88 5.13 15.14
N THR A 77 -9.05 4.53 13.97
CA THR A 77 -8.52 3.19 13.68
C THR A 77 -7.00 3.18 13.71
N PHE A 78 -6.36 4.19 13.10
CA PHE A 78 -4.91 4.37 13.16
C PHE A 78 -4.42 4.62 14.58
N LEU A 79 -5.16 5.39 15.39
CA LEU A 79 -4.85 5.57 16.80
C LEU A 79 -4.93 4.25 17.57
N ALA A 80 -5.96 3.44 17.35
CA ALA A 80 -6.09 2.12 17.99
C ALA A 80 -4.94 1.18 17.60
N CYS A 81 -4.59 1.12 16.31
CA CYS A 81 -3.43 0.37 15.81
C CYS A 81 -2.11 0.88 16.42
N ALA A 82 -1.94 2.20 16.52
CA ALA A 82 -0.75 2.82 17.11
C ALA A 82 -0.63 2.48 18.60
N LEU A 83 -1.73 2.50 19.35
CA LEU A 83 -1.76 2.08 20.76
C LEU A 83 -1.40 0.60 20.92
N GLY A 84 -1.94 -0.28 20.06
CA GLY A 84 -1.61 -1.70 20.04
C GLY A 84 -0.14 -1.95 19.72
N ALA A 85 0.40 -1.27 18.70
CA ALA A 85 1.82 -1.34 18.34
C ALA A 85 2.72 -0.80 19.46
N LEU A 86 2.34 0.32 20.09
CA LEU A 86 3.05 0.91 21.22
C LEU A 86 3.07 -0.05 22.41
N PHE A 87 1.93 -0.67 22.74
CA PHE A 87 1.84 -1.68 23.78
C PHE A 87 2.75 -2.87 23.49
N TYR A 88 2.72 -3.39 22.26
CA TYR A 88 3.60 -4.48 21.83
C TYR A 88 5.09 -4.11 21.96
N LEU A 89 5.47 -2.90 21.53
CA LEU A 89 6.86 -2.42 21.58
C LEU A 89 7.35 -2.21 23.02
N LEU A 90 6.53 -1.64 23.89
CA LEU A 90 6.91 -1.31 25.26
C LEU A 90 6.83 -2.52 26.20
N VAL A 91 5.75 -3.30 26.13
CA VAL A 91 5.47 -4.38 27.10
C VAL A 91 6.11 -5.69 26.68
N ILE A 92 5.97 -6.08 25.40
CA ILE A 92 6.45 -7.38 24.91
C ILE A 92 7.91 -7.27 24.46
N ARG A 93 8.21 -6.30 23.59
CA ARG A 93 9.56 -6.17 22.99
C ARG A 93 10.52 -5.33 23.81
N LYS A 94 10.03 -4.56 24.79
CA LYS A 94 10.80 -3.66 25.67
C LYS A 94 11.81 -2.78 24.92
N GLN A 95 11.43 -2.29 23.74
CA GLN A 95 12.31 -1.48 22.90
C GLN A 95 12.38 -0.03 23.41
N LYS A 96 13.58 0.56 23.37
CA LYS A 96 13.78 1.98 23.69
C LYS A 96 13.42 2.81 22.46
N ILE A 97 12.30 3.52 22.52
CA ILE A 97 11.85 4.41 21.44
C ILE A 97 12.72 5.67 21.44
N ARG A 98 13.44 5.92 20.35
CA ARG A 98 14.26 7.13 20.16
C ARG A 98 13.70 7.93 19.00
N LEU A 99 12.83 8.90 19.30
CA LEU A 99 12.13 9.72 18.29
C LEU A 99 13.10 10.44 17.34
N TRP A 100 14.28 10.82 17.81
CA TRP A 100 15.29 11.52 17.02
C TRP A 100 15.99 10.65 15.97
N ASP A 101 16.05 9.33 16.18
CA ASP A 101 16.62 8.38 15.23
C ASP A 101 15.57 7.97 14.16
N GLU A 102 14.30 8.32 14.37
CA GLU A 102 13.15 7.86 13.58
C GLU A 102 12.57 8.97 12.67
N LYS A 103 13.33 10.04 12.40
CA LYS A 103 12.92 11.14 11.50
C LYS A 103 12.35 10.70 10.16
N PRO A 104 12.95 9.74 9.42
CA PRO A 104 12.35 9.28 8.16
C PRO A 104 11.00 8.60 8.38
N LYS A 105 10.78 7.91 9.51
CA LYS A 105 9.47 7.34 9.84
C LYS A 105 8.45 8.43 10.18
N LEU A 106 8.86 9.50 10.84
CA LEU A 106 7.99 10.64 11.11
C LEU A 106 7.59 11.37 9.81
N ALA A 107 8.53 11.58 8.89
CA ALA A 107 8.23 12.13 7.58
C ALA A 107 7.29 11.22 6.77
N GLY A 108 7.49 9.90 6.86
CA GLY A 108 6.58 8.90 6.30
C GLY A 108 5.17 9.00 6.88
N ALA A 109 5.04 9.07 8.21
CA ALA A 109 3.75 9.19 8.88
C ALA A 109 2.99 10.47 8.50
N LEU A 110 3.70 11.60 8.33
CA LEU A 110 3.10 12.84 7.84
C LEU A 110 2.62 12.70 6.38
N CYS A 111 3.42 12.05 5.52
CA CYS A 111 3.06 11.78 4.14
C CYS A 111 1.83 10.86 4.04
N GLU A 112 1.79 9.81 4.87
CA GLU A 112 0.67 8.88 4.97
C GLU A 112 -0.61 9.58 5.42
N THR A 113 -0.54 10.41 6.46
CA THR A 113 -1.68 11.19 6.96
C THR A 113 -2.20 12.17 5.90
N ALA A 114 -1.29 12.88 5.20
CA ALA A 114 -1.66 13.79 4.11
C ALA A 114 -2.27 13.06 2.92
N GLY A 115 -1.75 11.88 2.58
CA GLY A 115 -2.28 11.01 1.54
C GLY A 115 -3.67 10.48 1.87
N GLN A 116 -3.88 10.03 3.10
CA GLN A 116 -5.18 9.56 3.60
C GLN A 116 -6.24 10.67 3.55
N PHE A 117 -5.91 11.87 4.01
CA PHE A 117 -6.81 13.02 3.91
C PHE A 117 -7.20 13.24 2.45
N THR A 118 -6.22 13.33 1.55
CA THR A 118 -6.47 13.53 0.12
C THR A 118 -7.31 12.41 -0.50
N TYR A 119 -7.11 11.15 -0.06
CA TYR A 119 -7.88 9.98 -0.50
C TYR A 119 -9.36 10.10 -0.14
N VAL A 120 -9.70 10.43 1.11
CA VAL A 120 -11.11 10.48 1.56
C VAL A 120 -11.87 11.57 0.80
N PHE A 121 -11.28 12.75 0.65
CA PHE A 121 -11.89 13.84 -0.12
C PHE A 121 -12.03 13.51 -1.62
N ALA A 122 -11.02 12.85 -2.22
CA ALA A 122 -11.09 12.46 -3.63
C ALA A 122 -12.15 11.37 -3.88
N MET A 123 -12.26 10.38 -2.98
CA MET A 123 -13.28 9.32 -3.06
C MET A 123 -14.69 9.83 -2.81
N ALA A 124 -14.86 10.89 -2.01
CA ALA A 124 -16.16 11.49 -1.77
C ALA A 124 -16.65 12.34 -2.95
N ASP A 125 -15.76 13.08 -3.62
CA ASP A 125 -16.13 13.97 -4.72
C ASP A 125 -16.24 13.22 -6.06
N THR A 126 -15.27 12.36 -6.40
CA THR A 126 -15.23 11.64 -7.68
C THR A 126 -14.71 10.20 -7.54
N PRO A 127 -15.49 9.28 -6.93
CA PRO A 127 -15.04 7.91 -6.68
C PRO A 127 -14.66 7.14 -7.96
N VAL A 128 -15.33 7.43 -9.08
CA VAL A 128 -15.04 6.84 -10.40
C VAL A 128 -13.64 7.20 -10.90
N LEU A 129 -13.20 8.45 -10.68
CA LEU A 129 -11.88 8.92 -11.10
C LEU A 129 -10.79 8.65 -10.05
N ALA A 130 -11.18 8.62 -8.77
CA ALA A 130 -10.28 8.38 -7.66
C ALA A 130 -9.63 7.00 -7.73
N ALA A 131 -10.39 5.94 -8.03
CA ALA A 131 -9.85 4.58 -8.07
C ALA A 131 -8.71 4.38 -9.11
N PRO A 132 -8.85 4.84 -10.37
CA PRO A 132 -7.75 4.86 -11.34
C PRO A 132 -6.58 5.75 -10.90
N MET A 133 -6.85 6.93 -10.34
CA MET A 133 -5.79 7.82 -9.84
C MET A 133 -4.98 7.18 -8.72
N ILE A 134 -5.62 6.46 -7.80
CA ILE A 134 -4.93 5.72 -6.75
C ILE A 134 -4.08 4.63 -7.38
N ALA A 135 -4.62 3.83 -8.30
CA ALA A 135 -3.85 2.77 -8.97
C ALA A 135 -2.57 3.28 -9.68
N SER A 136 -2.53 4.55 -10.08
CA SER A 136 -1.34 5.20 -10.64
C SER A 136 -0.16 5.31 -9.65
N TYR A 137 -0.37 5.15 -8.34
CA TYR A 137 0.70 5.16 -7.32
C TYR A 137 1.81 4.16 -7.68
N SER A 138 1.46 3.03 -8.29
CA SER A 138 2.41 1.99 -8.69
C SER A 138 3.42 2.50 -9.72
N VAL A 139 2.97 3.36 -10.63
CA VAL A 139 3.81 4.01 -11.66
C VAL A 139 4.69 5.05 -11.02
N VAL A 140 4.11 5.92 -10.19
CA VAL A 140 4.84 6.98 -9.48
C VAL A 140 5.92 6.36 -8.58
N SER A 141 5.60 5.30 -7.85
CA SER A 141 6.54 4.55 -7.01
C SER A 141 7.68 3.93 -7.83
N ALA A 142 7.40 3.38 -9.01
CA ALA A 142 8.44 2.84 -9.89
C ALA A 142 9.40 3.94 -10.38
N ILE A 143 8.87 5.12 -10.74
CA ILE A 143 9.67 6.28 -11.14
C ILE A 143 10.51 6.79 -9.96
N LEU A 144 9.90 6.97 -8.79
CA LEU A 144 10.61 7.44 -7.59
C LEU A 144 11.68 6.44 -7.16
N SER A 145 11.44 5.12 -7.24
CA SER A 145 12.47 4.11 -6.95
C SER A 145 13.68 4.27 -7.87
N HIS A 146 13.44 4.51 -9.16
CA HIS A 146 14.51 4.73 -10.11
C HIS A 146 15.33 6.00 -9.81
N ILE A 147 14.67 7.08 -9.37
CA ILE A 147 15.34 8.35 -9.05
C ILE A 147 16.12 8.26 -7.73
N PHE A 148 15.50 7.74 -6.67
CA PHE A 148 16.07 7.75 -5.31
C PHE A 148 16.97 6.56 -5.00
N LEU A 149 16.56 5.33 -5.37
CA LEU A 149 17.32 4.12 -5.09
C LEU A 149 18.27 3.74 -6.24
N LYS A 150 18.19 4.43 -7.39
CA LYS A 150 18.97 4.13 -8.62
C LYS A 150 18.85 2.67 -9.06
N GLU A 151 17.70 2.04 -8.77
CA GLU A 151 17.46 0.66 -9.17
C GLU A 151 17.41 0.56 -10.70
N ARG A 152 18.28 -0.27 -11.27
CA ARG A 152 18.21 -0.62 -12.69
C ARG A 152 17.21 -1.76 -12.86
N LEU A 153 15.98 -1.42 -13.21
CA LEU A 153 15.00 -2.43 -13.63
C LEU A 153 15.51 -3.15 -14.88
N SER A 154 15.51 -4.48 -14.84
CA SER A 154 15.77 -5.29 -16.03
C SER A 154 14.78 -4.92 -17.15
N ALA A 155 15.21 -4.99 -18.42
CA ALA A 155 14.36 -4.67 -19.58
C ALA A 155 13.01 -5.42 -19.60
N LYS A 156 12.92 -6.55 -18.87
CA LYS A 156 11.74 -7.42 -18.73
C LYS A 156 10.59 -6.80 -17.93
N TYR A 157 10.85 -5.80 -17.08
CA TYR A 157 9.84 -5.17 -16.23
C TYR A 157 9.08 -4.04 -16.94
N TYR A 158 9.73 -3.35 -17.88
CA TYR A 158 9.14 -2.26 -18.66
C TYR A 158 7.83 -2.62 -19.40
N PRO A 159 7.69 -3.78 -20.09
CA PRO A 159 6.41 -4.12 -20.73
C PRO A 159 5.29 -4.36 -19.72
N VAL A 160 5.60 -4.88 -18.53
CA VAL A 160 4.61 -5.09 -17.46
C VAL A 160 4.14 -3.74 -16.91
N ILE A 161 5.07 -2.81 -16.68
CA ILE A 161 4.76 -1.45 -16.23
C ILE A 161 3.90 -0.72 -17.28
N LEU A 162 4.25 -0.85 -18.56
CA LEU A 162 3.48 -0.25 -19.66
C LEU A 162 2.04 -0.80 -19.70
N LEU A 163 1.87 -2.11 -19.51
CA LEU A 163 0.55 -2.74 -19.45
C LEU A 163 -0.28 -2.24 -18.27
N VAL A 164 0.34 -2.08 -17.09
CA VAL A 164 -0.31 -1.47 -15.91
C VAL A 164 -0.71 -0.03 -16.21
N MET A 165 0.17 0.77 -16.84
CA MET A 165 -0.14 2.15 -17.21
C MET A 165 -1.34 2.24 -18.16
N ILE A 166 -1.39 1.37 -19.17
CA ILE A 166 -2.53 1.30 -20.10
C ILE A 166 -3.80 0.92 -19.36
N GLY A 167 -3.75 -0.06 -18.46
CA GLY A 167 -4.90 -0.45 -17.65
C GLY A 167 -5.45 0.69 -16.79
N VAL A 168 -4.55 1.41 -16.09
CA VAL A 168 -4.92 2.58 -15.29
C VAL A 168 -5.51 3.69 -16.17
N PHE A 169 -4.91 3.94 -17.33
CA PHE A 169 -5.39 4.96 -18.26
C PHE A 169 -6.79 4.65 -18.81
N VAL A 170 -7.05 3.40 -19.21
CA VAL A 170 -8.36 2.97 -19.71
C VAL A 170 -9.42 3.06 -18.61
N LEU A 171 -9.11 2.62 -17.39
CA LEU A 171 -10.03 2.73 -16.26
C LEU A 171 -10.30 4.19 -15.86
N GLY A 172 -9.36 5.09 -16.07
CA GLY A 172 -9.54 6.53 -15.82
C GLY A 172 -10.26 7.30 -16.92
N MET A 173 -10.58 6.66 -18.04
CA MET A 173 -11.32 7.25 -19.15
C MET A 173 -12.82 6.89 -19.15
N GLU A 174 -13.24 5.94 -18.31
CA GLU A 174 -14.66 5.64 -18.03
C GLU A 174 -15.17 6.53 -16.88
#